data_AF-A0A2V5RZP5-F1
#
_entry.id   AF-A0A2V5RZP5-F1
#
_cell.length_a   1.000
_cell.length_b   1.000
_cell.length_c   1.000
_cell.angle_alpha   90.00
_cell.angle_beta   90.00
_cell.angle_gamma   90.00
#
_symmetry.space_group_name_H-M   'P 1'
#
loop_
_entity.id
_entity.type
_entity.pdbx_description
1 polymer ?
#
loop_
_entity_poly.entity_id
_entity_poly.type
_entity_poly.pdbx_seq_one_letter_code
_entity_poly.pdbx_strand_id
1 'polypeptide(L)'
;EEMNDILAKIEWGAVAVDGFIPPAAFMEFQAYKVLVIACDMRQIHHIEYTPAPDIVHEAAGHAPIIVDREYSKYLQRFGEVGAR
;
A
#
# COMPACT_ATOMS: atom_id res chain seq x y z
N GLU A 1 -5.77 7.59 -9.54
CA GLU A 1 -7.25 7.72 -9.52
C GLU A 1 -7.91 6.36 -9.76
N GLU A 2 -7.72 5.71 -10.90
CA GLU A 2 -8.35 4.41 -11.21
C GLU A 2 -8.16 3.33 -10.12
N MET A 3 -6.94 3.16 -9.57
CA MET A 3 -6.70 2.20 -8.49
C MET A 3 -7.51 2.51 -7.24
N ASN A 4 -7.64 3.79 -6.87
CA ASN A 4 -8.46 4.21 -5.73
C ASN A 4 -9.93 3.86 -5.96
N ASP A 5 -10.45 4.07 -7.17
CA ASP A 5 -11.83 3.74 -7.51
C ASP A 5 -12.10 2.22 -7.52
N ILE A 6 -11.10 1.41 -7.90
CA ILE A 6 -11.19 -0.05 -7.83
C ILE A 6 -11.17 -0.53 -6.38
N LEU A 7 -10.23 -0.03 -5.56
CA LEU A 7 -10.12 -0.39 -4.15
C LEU A 7 -11.35 0.05 -3.35
N ALA A 8 -11.99 1.16 -3.72
CA ALA A 8 -13.20 1.65 -3.04
C ALA A 8 -14.34 0.62 -3.09
N LYS A 9 -14.38 -0.26 -4.11
CA LYS A 9 -15.37 -1.34 -4.23
C LYS A 9 -15.21 -2.41 -3.15
N ILE A 10 -14.06 -2.48 -2.50
CA ILE A 10 -13.76 -3.38 -1.39
C ILE A 10 -13.50 -2.62 -0.08
N GLU A 11 -13.97 -1.37 0.01
CA GLU A 11 -13.82 -0.48 1.17
C GLU A 11 -12.36 -0.12 1.51
N TRP A 12 -11.47 -0.20 0.54
CA TRP A 12 -10.11 0.32 0.64
C TRP A 12 -9.96 1.61 -0.16
N GLY A 13 -8.99 2.45 0.23
CA GLY A 13 -8.55 3.61 -0.55
C GLY A 13 -7.09 3.47 -0.96
N ALA A 14 -6.62 4.41 -1.78
CA ALA A 14 -5.20 4.56 -2.09
C ALA A 14 -4.77 6.02 -2.00
N VAL A 15 -3.58 6.26 -1.44
CA VAL A 15 -2.96 7.58 -1.38
C VAL A 15 -1.54 7.53 -1.90
N ALA A 16 -1.21 8.47 -2.78
CA ALA A 16 0.12 8.68 -3.29
C ALA A 16 0.97 9.40 -2.24
N VAL A 17 2.19 8.91 -2.01
CA VAL A 17 3.16 9.54 -1.10
C VAL A 17 4.48 9.76 -1.80
N ASP A 18 5.16 10.83 -1.36
CA ASP A 18 6.49 11.19 -1.82
C ASP A 18 7.50 10.89 -0.69
N GLY A 19 8.33 9.88 -0.91
CA GLY A 19 9.37 9.47 0.03
C GLY A 19 8.89 8.66 1.23
N PHE A 20 9.66 8.77 2.33
CA PHE A 20 9.55 7.91 3.50
C PHE A 20 8.43 8.35 4.45
N ILE A 21 7.58 7.40 4.86
CA ILE A 21 6.58 7.60 5.90
C ILE A 21 7.07 7.00 7.22
N PRO A 22 6.97 7.72 8.35
CA PRO A 22 7.21 7.13 9.66
C PRO A 22 6.38 5.86 9.89
N PRO A 23 6.95 4.78 10.46
CA PRO A 23 6.25 3.51 10.57
C PRO A 23 4.88 3.58 11.26
N ALA A 24 4.75 4.38 12.32
CA ALA A 24 3.46 4.56 13.02
C ALA A 24 2.38 5.16 12.10
N ALA A 25 2.73 6.17 11.29
CA ALA A 25 1.81 6.76 10.33
C ALA A 25 1.46 5.79 9.18
N PHE A 26 2.43 4.99 8.73
CA PHE A 26 2.14 3.91 7.77
C PHE A 26 1.12 2.90 8.33
N MET A 27 1.27 2.49 9.58
CA MET A 27 0.32 1.58 10.24
C MET A 27 -1.06 2.21 10.40
N GLU A 28 -1.13 3.52 10.67
CA GLU A 28 -2.39 4.26 10.75
C GLU A 28 -3.17 4.20 9.43
N PHE A 29 -2.50 4.36 8.27
CA PHE A 29 -3.14 4.18 6.97
C PHE A 29 -3.74 2.78 6.80
N GLN A 30 -3.03 1.73 7.23
CA GLN A 30 -3.56 0.37 7.18
C GLN A 30 -4.79 0.18 8.08
N ALA A 31 -4.79 0.79 9.28
CA ALA A 31 -5.93 0.76 10.20
C ALA A 31 -7.21 1.38 9.56
N TYR A 32 -7.02 2.40 8.73
CA TYR A 32 -8.09 3.07 7.97
C TYR A 32 -8.34 2.48 6.58
N LYS A 33 -7.77 1.30 6.26
CA LYS A 33 -7.92 0.62 4.96
C LYS A 33 -7.44 1.48 3.79
N VAL A 34 -6.31 2.16 3.95
CA VAL A 34 -5.69 2.98 2.91
C VAL A 34 -4.36 2.36 2.48
N LEU A 35 -4.25 2.01 1.20
CA LEU A 35 -2.99 1.61 0.58
C LEU A 35 -2.14 2.85 0.31
N VAL A 36 -0.93 2.84 0.85
CA VAL A 36 0.07 3.86 0.57
C VAL A 36 0.81 3.49 -0.71
N ILE A 37 0.96 4.42 -1.64
CA ILE A 37 1.61 4.19 -2.94
C ILE A 37 2.82 5.11 -3.09
N ALA A 38 4.01 4.54 -3.16
CA ALA A 38 5.22 5.25 -3.55
C ALA A 38 5.11 5.67 -5.03
N CYS A 39 5.35 6.95 -5.31
CA CYS A 39 5.25 7.49 -6.68
C CYS A 39 6.48 7.19 -7.55
N ASP A 40 7.59 6.79 -6.92
CA ASP A 40 8.83 6.49 -7.62
C ASP A 40 8.70 5.24 -8.51
N MET A 41 9.52 5.22 -9.57
CA MET A 41 9.68 4.06 -10.45
C MET A 41 11.14 3.59 -10.41
N ARG A 42 11.35 2.29 -10.26
CA ARG A 42 12.69 1.70 -10.35
C ARG A 42 13.38 2.02 -11.67
N GLN A 43 14.70 2.01 -11.65
CA GLN A 43 15.49 2.30 -12.83
C GLN A 43 15.56 1.12 -13.79
N ILE A 44 15.64 1.41 -15.10
CA ILE A 44 15.68 0.39 -16.16
C ILE A 44 16.89 -0.57 -16.05
N HIS A 45 17.99 -0.14 -15.42
CA HIS A 45 19.16 -0.99 -15.19
C HIS A 45 19.03 -1.86 -13.93
N HIS A 46 17.99 -1.65 -13.13
CA HIS A 46 17.67 -2.36 -11.88
C HIS A 46 16.22 -2.87 -11.87
N ILE A 47 15.71 -3.36 -13.02
CA ILE A 47 14.32 -3.82 -13.15
C ILE A 47 13.99 -4.94 -12.15
N GLU A 48 14.91 -5.89 -12.00
CA GLU A 48 14.71 -7.08 -11.19
C GLU A 48 14.67 -6.79 -9.70
N TYR A 49 15.32 -5.71 -9.26
CA TYR A 49 15.44 -5.38 -7.84
C TYR A 49 15.67 -3.90 -7.60
N THR A 50 14.90 -3.32 -6.67
CA THR A 50 15.14 -2.00 -6.08
C THR A 50 15.06 -2.12 -4.56
N PRO A 51 15.92 -1.43 -3.79
CA PRO A 51 15.89 -1.49 -2.33
C PRO A 51 14.73 -0.69 -1.71
N ALA A 52 14.25 0.35 -2.40
CA ALA A 52 13.13 1.16 -1.96
C ALA A 52 11.83 0.71 -2.66
N PRO A 53 10.67 0.78 -1.98
CA PRO A 53 9.39 0.52 -2.62
C PRO A 53 9.15 1.53 -3.75
N ASP A 54 8.54 1.04 -4.81
CA ASP A 54 8.19 1.81 -6.00
C ASP A 54 6.75 1.47 -6.41
N ILE A 55 6.20 2.18 -7.39
CA ILE A 55 4.80 1.98 -7.78
C ILE A 55 4.50 0.54 -8.22
N VAL A 56 5.48 -0.19 -8.76
CA VAL A 56 5.30 -1.60 -9.15
C VAL A 56 5.15 -2.50 -7.93
N HIS A 57 5.94 -2.27 -6.87
CA HIS A 57 5.81 -2.99 -5.60
C HIS A 57 4.39 -2.85 -5.03
N GLU A 58 3.86 -1.64 -5.03
CA GLU A 58 2.53 -1.36 -4.45
C GLU A 58 1.40 -1.86 -5.35
N ALA A 59 1.46 -1.55 -6.64
CA ALA A 59 0.39 -1.84 -7.60
C ALA A 59 0.28 -3.32 -7.98
N ALA A 60 1.42 -4.00 -8.16
CA ALA A 60 1.46 -5.40 -8.58
C ALA A 60 1.71 -6.36 -7.41
N GLY A 61 2.37 -5.90 -6.34
CA GLY A 61 2.62 -6.71 -5.15
C GLY A 61 1.45 -6.66 -4.17
N HIS A 62 1.10 -5.48 -3.66
CA HIS A 62 0.15 -5.35 -2.57
C HIS A 62 -1.31 -5.28 -3.02
N ALA A 63 -1.65 -4.37 -3.94
CA ALA A 63 -3.04 -4.11 -4.32
C ALA A 63 -3.84 -5.36 -4.74
N PRO A 64 -3.28 -6.33 -5.50
CA PRO A 64 -4.04 -7.52 -5.91
C PRO A 64 -4.36 -8.48 -4.76
N ILE A 65 -3.58 -8.48 -3.67
CA ILE A 65 -3.76 -9.38 -2.53
C ILE A 65 -4.83 -8.85 -1.58
N ILE A 66 -5.00 -7.52 -1.50
CA ILE A 66 -5.98 -6.85 -0.63
C ILE A 66 -7.44 -7.25 -0.95
N VAL A 67 -7.72 -7.72 -2.17
CA VAL A 67 -9.05 -8.22 -2.55
C VAL A 67 -9.47 -9.45 -1.73
N ASP A 68 -8.52 -10.21 -1.20
CA ASP A 68 -8.81 -11.32 -0.31
C ASP A 68 -9.32 -10.80 1.04
N ARG A 69 -10.53 -11.23 1.42
CA ARG A 69 -11.23 -10.71 2.60
C ARG A 69 -10.50 -11.02 3.90
N GLU A 70 -9.83 -12.16 4.00
CA GLU A 70 -9.13 -12.56 5.21
C GLU A 70 -7.83 -11.78 5.34
N TYR A 71 -7.10 -11.63 4.23
CA TYR A 71 -5.90 -10.80 4.17
C TYR A 71 -6.19 -9.33 4.47
N SER A 72 -7.26 -8.77 3.87
CA SER A 72 -7.70 -7.40 4.13
C SER A 72 -7.97 -7.15 5.61
N LYS A 73 -8.73 -8.03 6.28
CA LYS A 73 -9.02 -7.89 7.72
C LYS A 73 -7.76 -8.03 8.56
N TYR A 74 -6.89 -8.97 8.20
CA TYR A 74 -5.60 -9.14 8.86
C TYR A 74 -4.76 -7.85 8.76
N LEU A 75 -4.66 -7.26 7.57
CA LEU A 75 -3.88 -6.06 7.32
C LEU A 75 -4.43 -4.84 8.08
N GLN A 76 -5.76 -4.67 8.09
CA GLN A 76 -6.40 -3.64 8.90
C GLN A 76 -6.07 -3.82 10.39
N ARG A 77 -6.22 -5.05 10.90
CA ARG A 77 -5.92 -5.36 12.31
C ARG A 77 -4.45 -5.11 12.65
N PHE A 78 -3.55 -5.42 11.73
CA PHE A 78 -2.13 -5.15 11.88
C PHE A 78 -1.87 -3.65 12.02
N GLY A 79 -2.51 -2.83 11.19
CA GLY A 79 -2.47 -1.37 11.31
C GLY A 79 -2.98 -0.85 12.65
N GLU A 80 -4.14 -1.32 13.12
CA GLU A 80 -4.73 -0.92 14.41
C GLU A 80 -3.83 -1.18 15.62
N VAL A 81 -2.99 -2.24 15.54
CA VAL A 81 -2.04 -2.60 16.58
C VAL A 81 -0.74 -1.81 16.43
N GLY A 82 -0.24 -1.65 15.20
CA GLY A 82 1.03 -0.98 14.92
C GLY A 82 0.98 0.56 14.98
N ALA A 83 -0.21 1.15 14.95
CA ALA A 83 -0.41 2.59 15.07
C ALA A 83 -0.42 3.11 16.53
N ARG A 84 -0.36 2.20 17.52
CA ARG A 84 -0.33 2.52 18.95
C ARG A 84 1.10 2.56 19.46
#